data_AF-A0A382TXR1-F1
#
_entry.id   AF-A0A382TXR1-F1
#
_cell.length_a   1.000
_cell.length_b   1.000
_cell.length_c   1.000
_cell.angle_alpha   90.00
_cell.angle_beta   90.00
_cell.angle_gamma   90.00
#
_symmetry.space_group_name_H-M   'P 1'
#
loop_
_entity.id
_entity.type
_entity.pdbx_description
1 polymer ?
#
loop_
_entity_poly.entity_id
_entity_poly.type
_entity_poly.pdbx_seq_one_letter_code
_entity_poly.pdbx_strand_id
1 'polypeptide(L)'
;DEIKDVCLNNKSHYLGSDQTIRVMQTEYIYPEFYNRLSPNQWKDAGKPEALDVAIKKKNHILSTHFPKHISNEVDDKIRGKFPIFLSKESMGRNV
;
A
#
# COMPACT_ATOMS: atom_id res chain seq x y z
N ASP A 1 -9.14 32.40 -5.14
CA ASP A 1 -8.28 32.75 -6.29
C ASP A 1 -8.26 31.67 -7.37
N GLU A 2 -8.04 30.40 -7.05
CA GLU A 2 -7.93 29.33 -8.07
C GLU A 2 -9.13 29.18 -9.02
N ILE A 3 -10.37 29.25 -8.50
CA ILE A 3 -11.59 29.17 -9.32
C ILE A 3 -11.65 30.31 -10.34
N LYS A 4 -11.26 31.51 -9.92
CA LYS A 4 -11.24 32.69 -10.78
C LYS A 4 -10.20 32.53 -11.89
N ASP A 5 -9.02 32.01 -11.55
CA ASP A 5 -7.93 31.83 -12.50
C ASP A 5 -8.23 30.75 -13.55
N VAL A 6 -8.94 29.70 -13.16
CA VAL A 6 -9.37 28.66 -14.11
C VAL A 6 -10.51 29.12 -15.02
N CYS A 7 -11.49 29.88 -14.51
CA CYS A 7 -12.67 30.27 -15.27
C CYS A 7 -12.50 31.56 -16.09
N LEU A 8 -11.70 32.51 -15.63
CA LEU A 8 -11.59 33.84 -16.24
C LEU A 8 -10.23 34.12 -16.87
N ASN A 9 -9.22 33.29 -16.58
CA ASN A 9 -7.88 33.43 -17.14
C ASN A 9 -7.49 32.16 -17.93
N ASN A 10 -6.18 31.94 -18.12
CA ASN A 10 -5.66 30.98 -19.09
C ASN A 10 -5.53 29.54 -18.57
N LYS A 11 -5.80 29.25 -17.28
CA LYS A 11 -5.60 27.88 -16.75
C LYS A 11 -6.57 26.85 -17.35
N SER A 12 -7.79 27.24 -17.75
CA SER A 12 -8.84 26.44 -18.42
C SER A 12 -9.33 25.17 -17.67
N HIS A 13 -8.49 24.46 -16.93
CA HIS A 13 -8.84 23.30 -16.11
C HIS A 13 -8.06 23.27 -14.77
N TYR A 14 -8.63 22.61 -13.76
CA TYR A 14 -8.02 22.52 -12.43
C TYR A 14 -6.84 21.54 -12.34
N LEU A 15 -6.73 20.56 -13.26
CA LEU A 15 -5.74 19.48 -13.15
C LEU A 15 -4.29 19.97 -13.02
N GLY A 16 -3.95 21.06 -13.71
CA GLY A 16 -2.64 21.71 -13.66
C GLY A 16 -2.57 22.94 -12.76
N SER A 17 -3.60 23.19 -11.93
CA SER A 17 -3.59 24.32 -11.00
C SER A 17 -2.65 24.08 -9.83
N ASP A 18 -2.08 25.15 -9.28
CA ASP A 18 -1.11 25.07 -8.18
C ASP A 18 -1.73 24.44 -6.93
N GLN A 19 -3.01 24.73 -6.69
CA GLN A 19 -3.77 24.08 -5.63
C GLN A 19 -3.90 22.58 -5.85
N THR A 20 -4.36 22.15 -7.03
CA THR A 20 -4.57 20.72 -7.31
C THR A 20 -3.27 19.94 -7.19
N ILE A 21 -2.16 20.47 -7.70
CA ILE A 21 -0.84 19.83 -7.59
C ILE A 21 -0.43 19.70 -6.11
N ARG A 22 -0.59 20.76 -5.32
CA ARG A 22 -0.21 20.78 -3.90
C ARG A 22 -0.97 19.75 -3.07
N VAL A 23 -2.26 19.57 -3.34
CA VAL A 23 -3.13 18.68 -2.56
C VAL A 23 -3.24 17.27 -3.15
N MET A 24 -2.66 17.04 -4.33
CA MET A 24 -2.85 15.82 -5.12
C MET A 24 -2.56 14.56 -4.29
N GLN A 25 -1.49 14.57 -3.49
CA GLN A 25 -1.06 13.42 -2.69
C GLN A 25 -1.42 13.52 -1.20
N THR A 26 -2.09 14.60 -0.77
CA THR A 26 -2.45 14.80 0.65
C THR A 26 -3.95 14.66 0.90
N GLU A 27 -4.80 15.13 -0.02
CA GLU A 27 -6.26 15.19 0.19
C GLU A 27 -7.02 14.12 -0.61
N TYR A 28 -6.35 13.40 -1.51
CA TYR A 28 -6.96 12.34 -2.30
C TYR A 28 -6.47 10.96 -1.86
N ILE A 29 -7.42 10.05 -1.68
CA ILE A 29 -7.13 8.65 -1.38
C ILE A 29 -6.88 7.92 -2.71
N TYR A 30 -5.68 7.37 -2.86
CA TYR A 30 -5.35 6.45 -3.95
C TYR A 30 -5.45 5.01 -3.44
N PRO A 31 -6.44 4.23 -3.91
CA PRO A 31 -6.65 2.89 -3.39
C PRO A 31 -5.50 1.95 -3.80
N GLU A 32 -4.98 1.17 -2.84
CA GLU A 32 -3.89 0.22 -3.11
C GLU A 32 -4.33 -1.03 -3.89
N PHE A 33 -5.58 -1.46 -3.71
CA PHE A 33 -6.08 -2.74 -4.24
C PHE A 33 -7.11 -2.60 -5.36
N TYR A 34 -7.67 -1.40 -5.56
CA TYR A 34 -8.67 -1.15 -6.60
C TYR A 34 -8.02 -0.41 -7.76
N ASN A 35 -7.99 -1.06 -8.93
CA ASN A 35 -7.47 -0.44 -10.13
C ASN A 35 -8.45 0.61 -10.67
N ARG A 36 -7.92 1.72 -11.19
CA ARG A 36 -8.71 2.80 -11.81
C ARG A 36 -8.53 2.79 -13.34
N LEU A 37 -8.29 1.62 -13.91
CA LEU A 37 -8.09 1.45 -15.34
C LEU A 37 -9.39 1.75 -16.09
N SER A 38 -9.27 2.27 -17.31
CA SER A 38 -10.43 2.29 -18.21
C SER A 38 -10.89 0.85 -18.53
N PRO A 39 -12.15 0.64 -18.94
CA PRO A 39 -12.65 -0.71 -19.23
C PRO A 39 -11.81 -1.52 -20.21
N ASN A 40 -11.25 -0.87 -21.24
CA ASN A 40 -10.37 -1.52 -22.22
C ASN A 40 -9.03 -1.91 -21.58
N GLN A 41 -8.39 -1.00 -20.84
CA GLN A 41 -7.13 -1.29 -20.16
C GLN A 41 -7.29 -2.39 -19.09
N TRP A 42 -8.41 -2.41 -18.37
CA TRP A 42 -8.71 -3.47 -17.39
C TRP A 42 -8.84 -4.83 -18.07
N LYS A 43 -9.53 -4.87 -19.22
CA LYS A 43 -9.65 -6.08 -20.04
C LYS A 43 -8.27 -6.55 -20.54
N ASP A 44 -7.46 -5.64 -21.07
CA ASP A 44 -6.12 -5.94 -21.59
C ASP A 44 -5.15 -6.37 -20.48
N ALA A 45 -5.33 -5.86 -19.26
CA ALA A 45 -4.60 -6.28 -18.07
C ALA A 45 -5.04 -7.65 -17.51
N GLY A 46 -5.93 -8.37 -18.20
CA GLY A 46 -6.38 -9.70 -17.81
C GLY A 46 -7.47 -9.69 -16.75
N LYS A 47 -8.23 -8.59 -16.62
CA LYS A 47 -9.35 -8.42 -15.69
C LYS A 47 -8.96 -8.69 -14.23
N PRO A 48 -7.95 -7.95 -13.69
CA PRO A 48 -7.49 -8.18 -12.33
C PRO A 48 -8.60 -7.86 -11.31
N GLU A 49 -8.82 -8.81 -10.40
CA GLU A 49 -9.72 -8.66 -9.25
C GLU A 49 -8.96 -8.13 -8.03
N ALA A 50 -9.62 -7.32 -7.20
CA ALA A 50 -8.99 -6.73 -6.01
C ALA A 50 -8.50 -7.81 -5.02
N LEU A 51 -9.21 -8.93 -4.93
CA LEU A 51 -8.85 -10.06 -4.07
C LEU A 51 -7.51 -10.70 -4.48
N ASP A 52 -7.26 -10.85 -5.77
CA ASP A 52 -6.00 -11.42 -6.27
C ASP A 52 -4.81 -10.51 -5.93
N VAL A 53 -5.00 -9.20 -6.04
CA VAL A 53 -3.99 -8.20 -5.66
C VAL A 53 -3.72 -8.27 -4.14
N ALA A 54 -4.78 -8.37 -3.33
CA ALA A 54 -4.65 -8.50 -1.88
C ALA A 54 -3.92 -9.78 -1.47
N ILE A 55 -4.23 -10.92 -2.09
CA ILE A 55 -3.55 -12.20 -1.84
C ILE A 55 -2.05 -12.09 -2.19
N LYS A 56 -1.72 -11.49 -3.34
CA LYS A 56 -0.33 -11.26 -3.76
C LYS A 56 0.41 -10.38 -2.76
N LYS A 57 -0.19 -9.26 -2.32
CA LYS A 57 0.41 -8.36 -1.33
C LYS A 57 0.63 -9.05 0.01
N LYS A 58 -0.36 -9.79 0.52
CA LYS A 58 -0.26 -10.57 1.75
C LYS A 58 0.89 -11.58 1.67
N ASN A 59 0.95 -12.36 0.60
CA ASN A 59 2.03 -13.34 0.40
C ASN A 59 3.41 -12.67 0.35
N HIS A 60 3.52 -11.54 -0.36
CA HIS A 60 4.75 -10.77 -0.40
C HIS A 60 5.19 -10.31 1.00
N ILE A 61 4.29 -9.66 1.77
CA ILE A 61 4.60 -9.20 3.13
C ILE A 61 5.06 -10.36 4.02
N LEU A 62 4.34 -11.49 4.00
CA LEU A 62 4.70 -12.66 4.81
C LEU A 62 6.04 -13.29 4.41
N SER A 63 6.48 -13.09 3.16
CA SER A 63 7.76 -13.60 2.66
C SER A 63 8.95 -12.66 2.85
N THR A 64 8.72 -11.36 3.02
CA THR A 64 9.81 -10.35 3.00
C THR A 64 9.93 -9.55 4.29
N HIS A 65 8.87 -9.46 5.10
CA HIS A 65 8.84 -8.58 6.26
C HIS A 65 8.94 -9.37 7.58
N PHE A 66 10.13 -9.33 8.18
CA PHE A 66 10.44 -10.00 9.44
C PHE A 66 10.96 -8.99 10.48
N PRO A 67 10.09 -8.44 11.34
CA PRO A 67 10.49 -7.46 12.35
C PRO A 67 11.54 -8.01 13.33
N LYS A 68 12.62 -7.25 13.56
CA LYS A 68 13.75 -7.64 14.44
C LYS A 68 13.93 -6.75 15.67
N HIS A 69 12.91 -5.97 16.04
CA HIS A 69 12.99 -5.05 17.18
C HIS A 69 13.03 -5.77 18.55
N ILE A 70 12.64 -7.04 18.61
CA ILE A 70 12.76 -7.89 19.81
C ILE A 70 14.01 -8.77 19.67
N SER A 71 14.91 -8.72 20.67
CA SER A 71 16.12 -9.56 20.71
C SER A 71 15.79 -11.05 20.85
N ASN A 72 16.72 -11.90 20.42
CA ASN A 72 16.55 -13.36 20.51
C ASN A 72 16.37 -13.83 21.96
N GLU A 73 17.12 -13.24 22.90
CA GLU A 73 17.04 -13.55 24.33
C GLU A 73 15.65 -13.27 24.92
N VAL A 74 15.02 -12.17 24.51
CA VAL A 74 13.67 -11.81 24.96
C VAL A 74 12.64 -12.74 24.31
N ASP A 75 12.78 -13.04 23.03
CA ASP A 75 11.91 -14.00 22.33
C ASP A 75 11.94 -15.38 22.97
N ASP A 76 13.13 -15.87 23.35
CA ASP A 76 13.29 -17.16 24.02
C ASP A 76 12.59 -17.21 25.37
N LYS A 77 12.68 -16.14 26.16
CA LYS A 77 11.95 -16.02 27.43
C LYS A 77 10.44 -16.02 27.23
N ILE A 78 9.93 -15.38 26.16
CA ILE A 78 8.49 -15.36 25.84
C ILE A 78 8.02 -16.76 25.41
N ARG A 79 8.76 -17.41 24.51
CA ARG A 79 8.45 -18.77 24.03
C ARG A 79 8.53 -19.83 25.13
N GLY A 80 9.36 -19.64 26.16
CA GLY A 80 9.37 -20.49 27.35
C GLY A 80 8.13 -20.34 28.24
N LYS A 81 7.35 -19.27 28.10
CA LYS A 81 6.15 -18.98 28.93
C LYS A 81 4.83 -19.24 28.21
N PHE A 82 4.80 -19.15 26.88
CA PHE A 82 3.58 -19.24 26.10
C PHE A 82 3.70 -20.29 24.98
N PRO A 83 2.60 -21.01 24.66
CA PRO A 83 2.60 -22.00 23.58
C PRO A 83 2.60 -21.31 22.21
N ILE A 84 3.78 -20.92 21.72
CA ILE A 84 3.96 -20.30 20.41
C ILE A 84 4.29 -21.37 19.38
N PHE A 85 3.34 -21.67 18.50
CA PHE A 85 3.47 -22.69 17.45
C PHE A 85 4.22 -22.20 16.21
N LEU A 86 4.41 -20.87 16.05
CA LEU A 86 5.14 -20.31 14.92
C LEU A 86 6.65 -20.50 15.13
N SER A 87 7.33 -21.15 14.18
CA SER A 87 8.77 -21.40 14.27
C SER A 87 9.58 -20.10 14.20
N LYS A 88 10.83 -20.11 14.69
CA LYS A 88 11.74 -18.95 14.57
C LYS A 88 12.06 -18.63 13.10
N GLU A 89 12.27 -19.66 12.29
CA GLU A 89 12.52 -19.53 10.86
C GLU A 89 11.34 -18.86 10.13
N SER A 90 10.10 -19.23 10.47
CA SER A 90 8.90 -18.58 9.94
C SER A 90 8.78 -17.10 10.32
N MET A 91 9.58 -16.62 11.27
CA MET A 91 9.69 -15.21 11.66
C MET A 91 11.01 -14.58 11.18
N GLY A 92 11.72 -15.19 10.23
CA GLY A 92 12.98 -14.67 9.68
C GLY A 92 14.12 -14.62 10.69
N ARG A 93 14.02 -15.42 11.76
CA ARG A 93 15.08 -15.63 12.74
C ARG A 93 15.75 -16.95 12.44
N ASN A 94 16.87 -16.88 11.73
CA ASN A 94 17.75 -18.03 11.57
C ASN A 94 18.48 -18.27 12.90
N VAL A 95 18.52 -19.53 13.33
CA VAL A 95 19.33 -19.99 14.46
C VAL A 95 20.77 -20.12 14.00
#